data_AF-A0A0C9YPP3-F1
#
_entry.id   AF-A0A0C9YPP3-F1
#
_cell.length_a   1.000
_cell.length_b   1.000
_cell.length_c   1.000
_cell.angle_alpha   90.00
_cell.angle_beta   90.00
_cell.angle_gamma   90.00
#
_symmetry.space_group_name_H-M   'P 1'
#
loop_
_entity.id
_entity.type
_entity.pdbx_description
1 polymer ?
#
loop_
_entity_poly.entity_id
_entity_poly.type
_entity_poly.pdbx_seq_one_letter_code
_entity_poly.pdbx_strand_id
1 'polypeptide(L)'
;MARTSVKAKHCTGGTAPRVPLSDHNVGVTAIQQSAPVNTQAQESASKDLDVSHVRKRVRLDVSHVRKCVFLLWCCNSCERVMCGRCITVPESFARDVDAPDVAFEQTQATSPYWGFYRDGKPVLSSWIKINRPFERSIRSRLLSHPTLVINLHLRGIPSEGPISMASQILAQYFPNGGFRFLDIEFDIGNDAKLKKYKQQVSRIISKTKSQTYRNVIIGLTNHSDSERGDLFIGTTKEGNPLSSIPSECLPVLLSPFAGWLPGAMFFLFSCGSVVSEQTRLVNLEDTITQLGFSSVIAFDAEDLQPVLTSNLVTGLIERVYIHGFPTRTAMPEALGESARLGGHSSVLLFTVDLTDDGRLLTSTNVPNVESCKCNGSESESVKHNFLIIYYAPTMVVESLMELTEFKSIVNNLPIIFNAPTRPVDNLVVSGPPFQYTSLGESQFSIPASETDLRG
;
A
#
# COMPACT_ATOMS: atom_id res chain seq x y z
N MET A 1 -33.90 -24.86 40.39
CA MET A 1 -33.15 -24.21 39.30
C MET A 1 -31.98 -25.11 38.93
N ALA A 2 -31.97 -25.65 37.71
CA ALA A 2 -30.96 -26.64 37.29
C ALA A 2 -29.68 -25.93 36.82
N ARG A 3 -28.53 -26.31 37.39
CA ARG A 3 -27.19 -25.87 36.96
C ARG A 3 -26.76 -26.69 35.75
N THR A 4 -26.58 -26.06 34.60
CA THR A 4 -25.92 -26.66 33.44
C THR A 4 -24.40 -26.45 33.54
N SER A 5 -23.65 -27.56 33.56
CA SER A 5 -22.19 -27.55 33.45
C SER A 5 -21.82 -27.74 31.97
N VAL A 6 -21.10 -26.78 31.39
CA VAL A 6 -20.57 -26.88 30.02
C VAL A 6 -19.25 -27.63 30.06
N LYS A 7 -19.17 -28.77 29.36
CA LYS A 7 -17.90 -29.47 29.10
C LYS A 7 -17.27 -28.94 27.80
N ALA A 8 -15.96 -28.73 27.84
CA ALA A 8 -15.17 -28.30 26.69
C ALA A 8 -15.24 -29.34 25.54
N LYS A 9 -15.58 -28.88 24.33
CA LYS A 9 -15.53 -29.70 23.12
C LYS A 9 -14.08 -29.85 22.66
N HIS A 10 -13.61 -31.09 22.53
CA HIS A 10 -12.39 -31.41 21.80
C HIS A 10 -12.60 -31.13 20.31
N CYS A 11 -11.81 -30.23 19.73
CA CYS A 11 -11.69 -30.05 18.28
C CYS A 11 -10.68 -31.05 17.72
N THR A 12 -11.16 -32.11 17.06
CA THR A 12 -10.35 -32.91 16.14
C THR A 12 -10.43 -32.25 14.77
N GLY A 13 -9.38 -31.52 14.37
CA GLY A 13 -9.25 -30.99 13.02
C GLY A 13 -9.24 -32.14 12.02
N GLY A 14 -10.26 -32.20 11.17
CA GLY A 14 -10.36 -33.20 10.11
C GLY A 14 -9.30 -32.97 9.04
N THR A 15 -8.53 -34.01 8.73
CA THR A 15 -7.65 -34.09 7.56
C THR A 15 -8.48 -34.27 6.30
N ALA A 16 -8.39 -33.32 5.37
CA ALA A 16 -8.92 -33.49 4.02
C ALA A 16 -8.09 -34.54 3.23
N PRO A 17 -8.73 -35.40 2.42
CA PRO A 17 -8.03 -36.38 1.59
C PRO A 17 -7.27 -35.70 0.45
N ARG A 18 -6.03 -36.17 0.20
CA ARG A 18 -5.16 -35.68 -0.88
C ARG A 18 -5.47 -36.40 -2.19
N VAL A 19 -5.65 -35.63 -3.26
CA VAL A 19 -5.70 -36.13 -4.64
C VAL A 19 -4.31 -35.99 -5.27
N PRO A 20 -3.72 -37.04 -5.86
CA PRO A 20 -2.43 -36.94 -6.55
C PRO A 20 -2.56 -36.19 -7.89
N LEU A 21 -1.64 -35.25 -8.11
CA LEU A 21 -1.41 -34.60 -9.40
C LEU A 21 -0.59 -35.53 -10.31
N SER A 22 -1.29 -36.44 -10.97
CA SER A 22 -0.77 -37.17 -12.13
C SER A 22 -1.98 -37.54 -12.96
N ASP A 23 -2.32 -36.70 -13.94
CA ASP A 23 -2.97 -37.04 -15.21
C ASP A 23 -3.55 -35.77 -15.86
N HIS A 24 -2.71 -35.07 -16.63
CA HIS A 24 -3.17 -34.31 -17.79
C HIS A 24 -2.06 -34.27 -18.84
N ASN A 25 -1.97 -35.38 -19.57
CA ASN A 25 -1.40 -35.44 -20.91
C ASN A 25 -2.47 -36.08 -21.80
N VAL A 26 -2.67 -35.51 -23.00
CA VAL A 26 -3.50 -35.89 -24.17
C VAL A 26 -4.47 -34.74 -24.50
N GLY A 27 -4.46 -34.12 -25.68
CA GLY A 27 -3.77 -34.47 -26.91
C GLY A 27 -3.59 -33.29 -27.86
N VAL A 28 -2.50 -33.38 -28.62
CA VAL A 28 -2.17 -32.56 -29.77
C VAL A 28 -2.75 -33.28 -30.99
N THR A 29 -3.59 -32.58 -31.76
CA THR A 29 -3.95 -33.01 -33.12
C THR A 29 -3.61 -31.90 -34.10
N ALA A 30 -2.87 -32.29 -35.14
CA ALA A 30 -2.27 -31.44 -36.15
C ALA A 30 -3.26 -30.93 -37.21
N ILE A 31 -3.08 -29.68 -37.66
CA ILE A 31 -3.46 -29.15 -38.99
C ILE A 31 -2.42 -28.05 -39.32
N GLN A 32 -1.43 -28.32 -40.20
CA GLN A 32 -1.39 -28.11 -41.65
C GLN A 32 -0.93 -26.71 -42.10
N GLN A 33 0.32 -26.72 -42.55
CA GLN A 33 1.11 -25.80 -43.39
C GLN A 33 0.40 -24.62 -44.09
N SER A 34 1.01 -23.43 -43.94
CA SER A 34 1.13 -22.44 -45.03
C SER A 34 2.47 -21.67 -44.92
N ALA A 35 2.88 -21.11 -46.06
CA ALA A 35 4.25 -20.85 -46.54
C ALA A 35 5.01 -19.66 -45.87
N PRO A 36 6.32 -19.47 -46.16
CA PRO A 36 7.25 -18.76 -45.28
C PRO A 36 7.29 -17.24 -45.54
N VAL A 37 7.18 -16.46 -44.47
CA VAL A 37 7.57 -15.04 -44.47
C VAL A 37 8.96 -14.92 -43.87
N ASN A 38 9.87 -14.47 -44.74
CA ASN A 38 11.28 -14.24 -44.50
C ASN A 38 11.46 -13.08 -43.51
N THR A 39 11.87 -13.35 -42.27
CA THR A 39 12.36 -12.32 -41.35
C THR A 39 13.65 -12.81 -40.72
N GLN A 40 14.74 -12.10 -41.02
CA GLN A 40 16.08 -12.40 -40.55
C GLN A 40 16.14 -12.35 -39.02
N ALA A 41 16.63 -13.44 -38.46
CA ALA A 41 16.87 -13.64 -37.05
C ALA A 41 17.99 -12.72 -36.54
N GLN A 42 17.70 -12.03 -35.44
CA GLN A 42 18.70 -11.47 -34.55
C GLN A 42 18.72 -12.36 -33.30
N GLU A 43 19.60 -13.37 -33.32
CA GLU A 43 19.88 -14.23 -32.17
C GLU A 43 20.55 -13.40 -31.07
N SER A 44 19.77 -12.97 -30.08
CA SER A 44 20.31 -12.51 -28.80
C SER A 44 20.30 -13.66 -27.81
N ALA A 45 21.49 -14.15 -27.50
CA ALA A 45 21.77 -15.16 -26.49
C ALA A 45 21.07 -14.82 -25.16
N SER A 46 20.10 -15.67 -24.79
CA SER A 46 19.57 -15.78 -23.43
C SER A 46 20.70 -16.28 -22.53
N LYS A 47 21.37 -15.37 -21.83
CA LYS A 47 22.22 -15.73 -20.69
C LYS A 47 21.32 -16.03 -19.52
N ASP A 48 21.25 -17.31 -19.14
CA ASP A 48 20.77 -17.74 -17.84
C ASP A 48 21.44 -16.89 -16.76
N LEU A 49 20.62 -16.15 -16.02
CA LEU A 49 21.02 -15.44 -14.82
C LEU A 49 21.32 -16.51 -13.76
N ASP A 50 22.60 -16.83 -13.60
CA ASP A 50 23.12 -17.57 -12.46
C ASP A 50 22.84 -16.78 -11.17
N VAL A 51 21.72 -17.12 -10.52
CA VAL A 51 21.36 -16.64 -9.18
C VAL A 51 22.16 -17.43 -8.15
N SER A 52 23.47 -17.28 -8.15
CA SER A 52 24.30 -17.67 -7.02
C SER A 52 24.01 -16.69 -5.88
N HIS A 53 23.00 -17.03 -5.06
CA HIS A 53 22.65 -16.28 -3.86
C HIS A 53 23.86 -16.20 -2.92
N VAL A 54 24.48 -15.03 -2.88
CA VAL A 54 25.53 -14.68 -1.93
C VAL A 54 24.95 -14.82 -0.51
N ARG A 55 25.45 -15.81 0.23
CA ARG A 55 25.18 -16.05 1.65
C ARG A 55 25.56 -14.81 2.45
N LYS A 56 24.59 -14.00 2.87
CA LYS A 56 24.83 -12.89 3.80
C LYS A 56 23.92 -13.00 5.01
N ARG A 57 24.54 -13.12 6.18
CA ARG A 57 23.96 -12.66 7.44
C ARG A 57 23.56 -11.21 7.26
N VAL A 58 22.26 -10.93 7.31
CA VAL A 58 21.79 -9.56 7.38
C VAL A 58 21.51 -9.24 8.84
N ARG A 59 22.46 -8.58 9.51
CA ARG A 59 22.12 -7.83 10.72
C ARG A 59 21.31 -6.63 10.24
N LEU A 60 19.98 -6.75 10.31
CA LEU A 60 19.11 -5.60 10.10
C LEU A 60 19.08 -4.82 11.42
N ASP A 61 19.66 -3.63 11.44
CA ASP A 61 19.44 -2.67 12.50
C ASP A 61 18.10 -1.97 12.26
N VAL A 62 17.00 -2.65 12.63
CA VAL A 62 15.66 -2.08 12.52
C VAL A 62 15.33 -1.43 13.86
N SER A 63 15.69 -0.15 14.00
CA SER A 63 15.58 0.58 15.26
C SER A 63 14.13 0.72 15.78
N HIS A 64 13.10 0.50 14.95
CA HIS A 64 11.71 0.81 15.32
C HIS A 64 10.67 -0.32 15.23
N VAL A 65 11.02 -1.55 14.83
CA VAL A 65 10.25 -2.73 15.26
C VAL A 65 10.63 -2.99 16.72
N ARG A 66 10.08 -2.19 17.65
CA ARG A 66 10.22 -2.25 19.11
C ARG A 66 11.41 -3.11 19.61
N LYS A 67 12.60 -2.48 19.68
CA LYS A 67 13.82 -3.05 20.26
C LYS A 67 14.23 -4.41 19.67
N CYS A 68 14.18 -4.64 18.37
CA CYS A 68 14.65 -5.89 17.77
C CYS A 68 16.01 -5.78 17.06
N VAL A 69 17.09 -5.46 17.80
CA VAL A 69 18.48 -5.69 17.34
C VAL A 69 18.80 -7.19 17.46
N PHE A 70 18.08 -8.04 16.72
CA PHE A 70 18.28 -9.49 16.77
C PHE A 70 18.74 -10.04 15.44
N LEU A 71 19.53 -11.11 15.56
CA LEU A 71 19.93 -11.95 14.45
C LEU A 71 18.68 -12.44 13.69
N LEU A 72 18.73 -12.33 12.37
CA LEU A 72 17.71 -12.86 11.47
C LEU A 72 18.24 -14.11 10.78
N TRP A 73 17.41 -15.13 10.77
CA TRP A 73 17.65 -16.42 10.14
C TRP A 73 16.84 -16.48 8.85
N CYS A 74 17.51 -16.28 7.73
CA CYS A 74 16.90 -16.37 6.39
C CYS A 74 16.88 -17.83 5.95
N CYS A 75 15.73 -18.30 5.51
CA CYS A 75 15.61 -19.66 4.98
C CYS A 75 16.40 -19.78 3.67
N ASN A 76 17.14 -20.86 3.52
CA ASN A 76 17.95 -21.14 2.35
C ASN A 76 17.11 -21.64 1.16
N SER A 77 15.94 -22.22 1.43
CA SER A 77 15.08 -22.82 0.40
C SER A 77 13.85 -21.96 0.05
N CYS A 78 13.56 -20.90 0.81
CA CYS A 78 12.43 -20.01 0.56
C CYS A 78 12.64 -18.62 1.17
N GLU A 79 11.76 -17.67 0.89
CA GLU A 79 11.88 -16.26 1.30
C GLU A 79 11.44 -15.99 2.77
N ARG A 80 11.41 -17.01 3.62
CA ARG A 80 11.02 -16.85 5.03
C ARG A 80 12.19 -16.42 5.89
N VAL A 81 11.89 -15.61 6.90
CA VAL A 81 12.87 -15.12 7.87
C VAL A 81 12.32 -15.33 9.28
N MET A 82 13.17 -15.80 10.20
CA MET A 82 12.86 -15.85 11.63
C MET A 82 13.85 -15.01 12.43
N CYS A 83 13.37 -14.19 13.36
CA CYS A 83 14.27 -13.47 14.27
C CYS A 83 14.66 -14.33 15.47
N GLY A 84 15.82 -14.05 16.06
CA GLY A 84 16.30 -14.71 17.28
C GLY A 84 15.41 -14.52 18.53
N ARG A 85 14.36 -13.68 18.46
CA ARG A 85 13.31 -13.67 19.50
C ARG A 85 12.23 -14.74 19.25
N CYS A 86 11.89 -15.01 18.00
CA CYS A 86 10.86 -15.98 17.65
C CYS A 86 11.33 -17.42 17.84
N ILE A 87 12.63 -17.67 17.70
CA ILE A 87 13.24 -18.99 17.90
C ILE A 87 14.34 -18.92 18.95
N THR A 88 14.43 -19.94 19.81
CA THR A 88 15.57 -20.10 20.72
C THR A 88 16.53 -21.13 20.13
N VAL A 89 17.75 -20.69 19.85
CA VAL A 89 18.90 -21.58 19.61
C VAL A 89 19.58 -21.81 20.96
N PRO A 90 19.74 -23.06 21.43
CA PRO A 90 20.49 -23.33 22.65
C PRO A 90 21.93 -22.84 22.50
N GLU A 91 22.47 -22.22 23.55
CA GLU A 91 23.81 -21.59 23.51
C GLU A 91 24.93 -22.57 23.10
N SER A 92 24.80 -23.84 23.48
CA SER A 92 25.73 -24.91 23.09
C SER A 92 25.84 -25.11 21.58
N PHE A 93 24.81 -24.74 20.80
CA PHE A 93 24.78 -24.86 19.35
C PHE A 93 24.97 -23.51 18.63
N ALA A 94 25.15 -22.39 19.35
CA ALA A 94 25.22 -21.06 18.74
C ALA A 94 26.33 -20.96 17.69
N ARG A 95 27.50 -21.58 17.94
CA ARG A 95 28.60 -21.63 16.97
C ARG A 95 28.33 -22.56 15.80
N ASP A 96 27.62 -23.67 16.04
CA ASP A 96 27.32 -24.65 15.00
C ASP A 96 26.32 -24.10 13.99
N VAL A 97 25.22 -23.49 14.46
CA VAL A 97 24.21 -22.90 13.57
C VAL A 97 24.73 -21.69 12.79
N ASP A 98 25.83 -21.09 13.28
CA ASP A 98 26.52 -19.97 12.65
C ASP A 98 27.54 -20.40 11.60
N ALA A 99 27.82 -21.70 11.49
CA ALA A 99 28.79 -22.22 10.54
C ALA A 99 28.31 -22.00 9.09
N PRO A 100 29.22 -21.65 8.16
CA PRO A 100 28.85 -21.24 6.81
C PRO A 100 28.22 -22.35 5.96
N ASP A 101 28.37 -23.60 6.38
CA ASP A 101 27.83 -24.82 5.77
C ASP A 101 26.46 -25.22 6.33
N VAL A 102 25.98 -24.53 7.38
CA VAL A 102 24.64 -24.76 7.92
C VAL A 102 23.60 -23.94 7.17
N ALA A 103 22.55 -24.63 6.73
CA ALA A 103 21.38 -24.04 6.13
C ALA A 103 20.25 -23.93 7.16
N PHE A 104 19.58 -22.79 7.21
CA PHE A 104 18.30 -22.66 7.86
C PHE A 104 17.23 -23.04 6.83
N GLU A 105 16.50 -24.13 7.03
CA GLU A 105 15.53 -24.63 6.05
C GLU A 105 14.16 -24.82 6.66
N GLN A 106 13.13 -24.68 5.83
CA GLN A 106 11.80 -25.11 6.16
C GLN A 106 11.46 -26.40 5.42
N THR A 107 11.62 -27.54 6.10
CA THR A 107 11.15 -28.80 5.57
C THR A 107 9.62 -28.85 5.64
N GLN A 108 8.95 -28.97 4.50
CA GLN A 108 7.48 -29.04 4.41
C GLN A 108 6.91 -30.36 4.98
N ALA A 109 7.76 -31.36 5.27
CA ALA A 109 7.33 -32.74 5.40
C ALA A 109 7.36 -33.33 6.81
N THR A 110 7.94 -32.66 7.81
CA THR A 110 8.16 -33.29 9.12
C THR A 110 7.83 -32.35 10.27
N SER A 111 6.71 -32.63 10.96
CA SER A 111 6.66 -32.37 12.39
C SER A 111 7.62 -33.39 13.00
N PRO A 112 8.74 -32.95 13.58
CA PRO A 112 8.99 -31.63 14.18
C PRO A 112 9.95 -30.72 13.38
N TYR A 113 9.79 -29.40 13.55
CA TYR A 113 10.61 -28.38 12.89
C TYR A 113 11.98 -28.22 13.57
N TRP A 114 13.07 -28.50 12.86
CA TRP A 114 14.44 -28.39 13.38
C TRP A 114 15.12 -27.05 13.04
N GLY A 115 14.71 -26.42 11.94
CA GLY A 115 15.24 -25.14 11.48
C GLY A 115 16.63 -25.24 10.83
N PHE A 116 17.61 -25.86 11.47
CA PHE A 116 19.02 -25.84 11.03
C PHE A 116 19.51 -27.21 10.57
N TYR A 117 20.11 -27.26 9.38
CA TYR A 117 20.56 -28.48 8.72
C TYR A 117 21.99 -28.34 8.19
N ARG A 118 22.76 -29.44 8.27
CA ARG A 118 24.07 -29.62 7.63
C ARG A 118 24.00 -30.95 6.87
N ASP A 119 24.24 -30.91 5.56
CA ASP A 119 24.15 -32.10 4.68
C ASP A 119 22.82 -32.88 4.84
N GLY A 120 21.71 -32.14 4.95
CA GLY A 120 20.37 -32.69 5.14
C GLY A 120 20.08 -33.26 6.54
N LYS A 121 21.03 -33.19 7.49
CA LYS A 121 20.86 -33.67 8.87
C LYS A 121 20.65 -32.48 9.83
N PRO A 122 19.75 -32.60 10.83
CA PRO A 122 19.57 -31.56 11.84
C PRO A 122 20.87 -31.26 12.61
N VAL A 123 21.17 -29.98 12.79
CA VAL A 123 22.32 -29.52 13.60
C VAL A 123 21.99 -29.56 15.09
N LEU A 124 20.75 -29.21 15.45
CA LEU A 124 20.29 -29.23 16.83
C LEU A 124 19.99 -30.66 17.28
N SER A 125 20.21 -30.96 18.56
CA SER A 125 19.85 -32.25 19.18
C SER A 125 18.37 -32.35 19.57
N SER A 126 17.65 -31.23 19.59
CA SER A 126 16.21 -31.14 19.82
C SER A 126 15.56 -30.16 18.86
N TRP A 127 14.22 -30.20 18.79
CA TRP A 127 13.44 -29.31 17.94
C TRP A 127 13.63 -27.87 18.36
N ILE A 128 13.57 -26.96 17.40
CA ILE A 128 13.76 -25.55 17.71
C ILE A 128 12.57 -25.05 18.51
N LYS A 129 12.84 -24.42 19.66
CA LYS A 129 11.78 -23.85 20.49
C LYS A 129 11.31 -22.55 19.87
N ILE A 130 10.04 -22.49 19.51
CA ILE A 130 9.38 -21.28 19.04
C ILE A 130 8.85 -20.55 20.27
N ASN A 131 9.40 -19.37 20.57
CA ASN A 131 9.16 -18.68 21.85
C ASN A 131 7.85 -17.92 21.92
N ARG A 132 7.25 -17.60 20.77
CA ARG A 132 6.03 -16.81 20.69
C ARG A 132 5.01 -17.51 19.79
N PRO A 133 3.71 -17.40 20.07
CA PRO A 133 2.71 -17.70 19.08
C PRO A 133 3.03 -16.88 17.83
N PHE A 134 2.88 -17.49 16.65
CA PHE A 134 3.11 -16.79 15.39
C PHE A 134 2.09 -15.65 15.27
N GLU A 135 2.51 -14.43 15.61
CA GLU A 135 1.70 -13.21 15.46
C GLU A 135 1.51 -12.84 13.98
N ARG A 136 2.41 -13.33 13.11
CA ARG A 136 2.31 -13.14 11.67
C ARG A 136 1.72 -14.39 11.02
N SER A 137 0.91 -14.17 9.99
CA SER A 137 0.40 -15.25 9.12
C SER A 137 1.55 -16.19 8.73
N ILE A 138 1.32 -17.50 8.85
CA ILE A 138 2.28 -18.55 8.46
C ILE A 138 2.71 -18.47 6.99
N ARG A 139 2.02 -17.65 6.19
CA ARG A 139 2.30 -17.36 4.78
C ARG A 139 3.12 -16.09 4.56
N SER A 140 3.26 -15.24 5.58
CA SER A 140 4.02 -13.99 5.47
C SER A 140 5.49 -14.29 5.16
N ARG A 141 5.98 -13.63 4.12
CA ARG A 141 7.40 -13.57 3.77
C ARG A 141 7.97 -12.27 4.34
N LEU A 142 9.30 -12.13 4.34
CA LEU A 142 9.92 -10.82 4.59
C LEU A 142 10.69 -10.44 3.34
N LEU A 143 9.94 -10.06 2.31
CA LEU A 143 10.50 -9.63 1.04
C LEU A 143 11.09 -8.24 1.22
N SER A 144 12.38 -8.14 0.95
CA SER A 144 13.14 -6.88 0.93
C SER A 144 13.82 -6.73 -0.44
N HIS A 145 13.10 -7.11 -1.50
CA HIS A 145 13.58 -6.85 -2.85
C HIS A 145 13.67 -5.35 -3.11
N PRO A 146 14.64 -4.89 -3.91
CA PRO A 146 14.77 -3.48 -4.25
C PRO A 146 13.43 -2.84 -4.64
N THR A 147 13.01 -1.83 -3.88
CA THR A 147 11.69 -1.19 -4.00
C THR A 147 11.85 0.30 -4.31
N LEU A 148 11.17 0.73 -5.36
CA LEU A 148 11.03 2.13 -5.75
C LEU A 148 9.61 2.59 -5.45
N VAL A 149 9.48 3.71 -4.73
CA VAL A 149 8.20 4.38 -4.51
C VAL A 149 8.26 5.73 -5.21
N ILE A 150 7.29 6.02 -6.07
CA ILE A 150 7.15 7.26 -6.81
C ILE A 150 5.83 7.92 -6.38
N ASN A 151 5.90 9.06 -5.71
CA ASN A 151 4.75 9.90 -5.38
C ASN A 151 4.71 11.08 -6.33
N LEU A 152 3.71 11.10 -7.21
CA LEU A 152 3.39 12.22 -8.08
C LEU A 152 2.25 13.00 -7.42
N HIS A 153 2.39 14.31 -7.30
CA HIS A 153 1.32 15.16 -6.77
C HIS A 153 1.17 16.43 -7.62
N LEU A 154 -0.08 16.82 -7.87
CA LEU A 154 -0.37 18.05 -8.59
C LEU A 154 0.14 19.24 -7.78
N ARG A 155 0.74 20.21 -8.47
CA ARG A 155 1.20 21.46 -7.86
C ARG A 155 0.10 22.13 -7.04
N GLY A 156 0.42 22.46 -5.79
CA GLY A 156 -0.52 23.02 -4.82
C GLY A 156 -1.14 21.99 -3.88
N ILE A 157 -1.09 20.70 -4.21
CA ILE A 157 -1.43 19.62 -3.26
C ILE A 157 -0.18 19.30 -2.43
N PRO A 158 -0.29 19.25 -1.09
CA PRO A 158 0.82 18.83 -0.22
C PRO A 158 1.33 17.44 -0.60
N SER A 159 2.64 17.23 -0.52
CA SER A 159 3.23 15.91 -0.77
C SER A 159 3.08 14.93 0.39
N GLU A 160 2.64 15.42 1.55
CA GLU A 160 2.23 14.59 2.67
C GLU A 160 0.99 13.78 2.31
N GLY A 161 0.93 12.54 2.76
CA GLY A 161 -0.20 11.67 2.46
C GLY A 161 0.09 10.19 2.63
N PRO A 162 -0.84 9.33 2.19
CA PRO A 162 -0.77 7.88 2.34
C PRO A 162 0.54 7.26 1.84
N ILE A 163 1.03 7.71 0.69
CA ILE A 163 2.25 7.17 0.08
C ILE A 163 3.49 7.60 0.85
N SER A 164 3.55 8.85 1.32
CA SER A 164 4.63 9.33 2.19
C SER A 164 4.66 8.57 3.51
N MET A 165 3.49 8.29 4.11
CA MET A 165 3.39 7.46 5.31
C MET A 165 3.86 6.03 5.05
N ALA A 166 3.41 5.41 3.96
CA ALA A 166 3.86 4.07 3.57
C ALA A 166 5.35 4.01 3.27
N SER A 167 5.93 5.06 2.68
CA SER A 167 7.37 5.11 2.39
C SER A 167 8.21 5.15 3.67
N GLN A 168 7.75 5.85 4.72
CA GLN A 168 8.41 5.86 6.03
C GLN A 168 8.39 4.49 6.70
N ILE A 169 7.27 3.76 6.59
CA ILE A 169 7.16 2.37 7.09
C ILE A 169 8.08 1.45 6.29
N LEU A 170 8.02 1.55 4.96
CA LEU A 170 8.83 0.73 4.07
C LEU A 170 10.32 0.92 4.31
N ALA A 171 10.80 2.15 4.48
CA ALA A 171 12.22 2.43 4.70
C ALA A 171 12.85 1.60 5.83
N GLN A 172 12.08 1.26 6.86
CA GLN A 172 12.54 0.44 7.99
C GLN A 172 12.87 -1.01 7.59
N TYR A 173 12.27 -1.51 6.52
CA TYR A 173 12.55 -2.84 5.97
C TYR A 173 13.82 -2.90 5.10
N PHE A 174 14.45 -1.75 4.82
CA PHE A 174 15.60 -1.62 3.92
C PHE A 174 16.80 -0.88 4.55
N PRO A 175 17.29 -1.29 5.74
CA PRO A 175 18.36 -0.58 6.45
C PRO A 175 19.71 -0.61 5.73
N ASN A 176 19.89 -1.52 4.77
CA ASN A 176 21.12 -1.64 3.97
C ASN A 176 20.97 -1.06 2.55
N GLY A 177 19.99 -0.18 2.35
CA GLY A 177 19.61 0.30 1.03
C GLY A 177 18.68 -0.67 0.30
N GLY A 178 18.52 -0.48 -1.01
CA GLY A 178 17.51 -1.21 -1.79
C GLY A 178 16.17 -0.47 -1.89
N PHE A 179 15.92 0.52 -1.05
CA PHE A 179 14.73 1.35 -1.07
C PHE A 179 15.00 2.74 -1.60
N ARG A 180 14.09 3.28 -2.42
CA ARG A 180 14.12 4.67 -2.82
C ARG A 180 12.72 5.26 -2.89
N PHE A 181 12.58 6.47 -2.35
CA PHE A 181 11.37 7.27 -2.45
C PHE A 181 11.64 8.48 -3.34
N LEU A 182 10.80 8.70 -4.34
CA LEU A 182 10.81 9.85 -5.22
C LEU A 182 9.51 10.62 -5.02
N ASP A 183 9.61 11.86 -4.56
CA ASP A 183 8.48 12.76 -4.39
C ASP A 183 8.56 13.87 -5.44
N ILE A 184 7.55 13.97 -6.30
CA ILE A 184 7.62 14.74 -7.55
C ILE A 184 6.33 15.53 -7.72
N GLU A 185 6.44 16.84 -7.52
CA GLU A 185 5.41 17.79 -7.93
C GLU A 185 5.33 17.87 -9.46
N PHE A 186 4.12 17.93 -10.02
CA PHE A 186 3.90 18.19 -11.44
C PHE A 186 2.92 19.33 -11.71
N ASP A 187 3.18 20.02 -12.82
CA ASP A 187 2.28 20.95 -13.49
C ASP A 187 2.68 20.88 -14.97
N ILE A 188 1.82 20.33 -15.81
CA ILE A 188 2.04 20.14 -17.24
C ILE A 188 1.01 20.91 -18.07
N GLY A 189 0.38 21.95 -17.48
CA GLY A 189 -0.71 22.70 -18.11
C GLY A 189 -0.34 23.51 -19.35
N ASN A 190 0.92 23.51 -19.77
CA ASN A 190 1.38 24.01 -21.07
C ASN A 190 2.75 23.41 -21.43
N ASP A 191 3.17 23.58 -22.68
CA ASP A 191 4.41 23.00 -23.21
C ASP A 191 5.68 23.39 -22.44
N ALA A 192 5.77 24.64 -21.98
CA ALA A 192 6.93 25.10 -21.22
C ALA A 192 7.02 24.39 -19.87
N LYS A 193 5.89 24.24 -19.19
CA LYS A 193 5.79 23.52 -17.92
C LYS A 193 6.01 22.01 -18.11
N LEU A 194 5.45 21.40 -19.15
CA LEU A 194 5.68 20.00 -19.53
C LEU A 194 7.17 19.73 -19.82
N LYS A 195 7.84 20.62 -20.57
CA LYS A 195 9.28 20.52 -20.82
C LYS A 195 10.09 20.59 -19.52
N LYS A 196 9.72 21.50 -18.60
CA LYS A 196 10.33 21.60 -17.28
C LYS A 196 10.14 20.33 -16.46
N TYR A 197 8.93 19.78 -16.41
CA TYR A 197 8.62 18.51 -15.76
C TYR A 197 9.50 17.37 -16.30
N LYS A 198 9.52 17.18 -17.63
CA LYS A 198 10.34 16.13 -18.29
C LYS A 198 11.83 16.28 -17.97
N GLN A 199 12.36 17.50 -17.96
CA GLN A 199 13.75 17.76 -17.58
C GLN A 199 14.04 17.42 -16.11
N GLN A 200 13.15 17.82 -15.20
CA GLN A 200 13.27 17.50 -13.78
C GLN A 200 13.26 15.98 -13.56
N VAL A 201 12.29 15.28 -14.13
CA VAL A 201 12.19 13.81 -13.99
C VAL A 201 13.38 13.10 -14.62
N SER A 202 13.86 13.54 -15.78
CA SER A 202 15.06 12.96 -16.41
C SER A 202 16.31 13.05 -15.52
N ARG A 203 16.49 14.18 -14.81
CA ARG A 203 17.57 14.35 -13.84
C ARG A 203 17.41 13.44 -12.63
N ILE A 204 16.18 13.22 -12.17
CA ILE A 204 15.91 12.28 -11.08
C ILE A 204 16.21 10.85 -11.52
N ILE A 205 15.68 10.43 -12.67
CA ILE A 205 15.84 9.08 -13.21
C ILE A 205 17.32 8.76 -13.47
N SER A 206 18.09 9.68 -14.07
CA SER A 206 19.53 9.46 -14.31
C SER A 206 20.30 9.17 -13.01
N LYS A 207 19.93 9.80 -11.89
CA LYS A 207 20.48 9.49 -10.55
C LYS A 207 19.96 8.19 -9.95
N THR A 208 18.93 7.58 -10.53
CA THR A 208 18.25 6.36 -10.05
C THR A 208 18.63 5.12 -10.84
N LYS A 209 19.11 5.27 -12.08
CA LYS A 209 19.44 4.16 -13.00
C LYS A 209 20.54 3.20 -12.53
N SER A 210 21.29 3.52 -11.48
CA SER A 210 22.33 2.61 -10.96
C SER A 210 21.78 1.35 -10.31
N GLN A 211 20.47 1.28 -10.07
CA GLN A 211 19.83 0.17 -9.37
C GLN A 211 18.62 -0.35 -10.14
N THR A 212 18.49 -1.67 -10.23
CA THR A 212 17.29 -2.34 -10.71
C THR A 212 16.30 -2.47 -9.54
N TYR A 213 15.05 -2.11 -9.78
CA TYR A 213 13.98 -2.23 -8.79
C TYR A 213 13.06 -3.35 -9.24
N ARG A 214 12.84 -4.32 -8.34
CA ARG A 214 11.91 -5.42 -8.58
C ARG A 214 10.48 -5.00 -8.24
N ASN A 215 10.35 -4.14 -7.25
CA ASN A 215 9.07 -3.64 -6.78
C ASN A 215 8.96 -2.15 -7.12
N VAL A 216 7.86 -1.75 -7.74
CA VAL A 216 7.58 -0.35 -8.06
C VAL A 216 6.18 -0.01 -7.58
N ILE A 217 6.08 1.04 -6.79
CA ILE A 217 4.83 1.59 -6.26
C ILE A 217 4.71 3.01 -6.77
N ILE A 218 3.58 3.34 -7.36
CA ILE A 218 3.29 4.68 -7.87
C ILE A 218 2.05 5.21 -7.15
N GLY A 219 2.14 6.41 -6.61
CA GLY A 219 1.00 7.19 -6.17
C GLY A 219 0.82 8.41 -7.05
N LEU A 220 -0.41 8.70 -7.46
CA LEU A 220 -0.79 9.96 -8.09
C LEU A 220 -1.84 10.64 -7.23
N THR A 221 -1.46 11.75 -6.59
CA THR A 221 -2.38 12.60 -5.83
C THR A 221 -2.83 13.76 -6.72
N ASN A 222 -4.12 13.79 -7.03
CA ASN A 222 -4.70 14.72 -7.97
C ASN A 222 -6.14 15.09 -7.57
N HIS A 223 -6.70 16.08 -8.24
CA HIS A 223 -8.15 16.26 -8.30
C HIS A 223 -8.68 15.70 -9.62
N SER A 224 -9.98 15.46 -9.67
CA SER A 224 -10.69 15.30 -10.93
C SER A 224 -11.80 16.33 -11.05
N ASP A 225 -12.10 16.71 -12.29
CA ASP A 225 -13.25 17.54 -12.63
C ASP A 225 -14.53 16.80 -12.23
N SER A 226 -15.38 17.41 -11.41
CA SER A 226 -16.55 16.75 -10.82
C SER A 226 -17.59 16.34 -11.86
N GLU A 227 -17.72 17.12 -12.95
CA GLU A 227 -18.70 16.86 -14.01
C GLU A 227 -18.16 15.88 -15.04
N ARG A 228 -16.90 16.06 -15.43
CA ARG A 228 -16.31 15.35 -16.57
C ARG A 228 -15.48 14.14 -16.18
N GLY A 229 -15.02 14.04 -14.94
CA GLY A 229 -14.08 12.99 -14.51
C GLY A 229 -12.66 13.17 -15.05
N ASP A 230 -12.34 14.32 -15.66
CA ASP A 230 -11.01 14.63 -16.18
C ASP A 230 -10.00 14.84 -15.05
N LEU A 231 -8.76 14.39 -15.21
CA LEU A 231 -7.70 14.62 -14.23
C LEU A 231 -7.10 16.01 -14.43
N PHE A 232 -6.89 16.75 -13.34
CA PHE A 232 -6.18 18.03 -13.43
C PHE A 232 -4.71 17.81 -13.79
N ILE A 233 -4.23 18.54 -14.77
CA ILE A 233 -2.85 18.44 -15.28
C ILE A 233 -2.00 19.65 -14.93
N GLY A 234 -2.60 20.69 -14.36
CA GLY A 234 -1.88 21.91 -13.99
C GLY A 234 -2.76 23.15 -14.10
N THR A 235 -2.11 24.27 -14.39
CA THR A 235 -2.77 25.56 -14.61
C THR A 235 -2.37 26.19 -15.93
N THR A 236 -3.26 26.97 -16.54
CA THR A 236 -2.98 27.80 -17.71
C THR A 236 -2.00 28.93 -17.35
N LYS A 237 -1.65 29.80 -18.31
CA LYS A 237 -0.79 30.96 -18.04
C LYS A 237 -1.47 31.97 -17.12
N GLU A 238 -2.80 32.02 -17.17
CA GLU A 238 -3.67 32.89 -16.38
C GLU A 238 -3.94 32.31 -14.98
N GLY A 239 -3.45 31.09 -14.69
CA GLY A 239 -3.65 30.42 -13.41
C GLY A 239 -4.95 29.61 -13.32
N ASN A 240 -5.74 29.54 -14.39
CA ASN A 240 -6.95 28.72 -14.41
C ASN A 240 -6.58 27.23 -14.38
N PRO A 241 -7.31 26.40 -13.63
CA PRO A 241 -7.03 24.98 -13.59
C PRO A 241 -7.34 24.33 -14.94
N LEU A 242 -6.46 23.42 -15.37
CA LEU A 242 -6.60 22.69 -16.64
C LEU A 242 -6.68 21.19 -16.35
N SER A 243 -7.64 20.52 -16.98
CA SER A 243 -7.86 19.08 -16.87
C SER A 243 -7.80 18.40 -18.25
N SER A 244 -7.50 17.10 -18.26
CA SER A 244 -7.40 16.27 -19.47
C SER A 244 -7.83 14.85 -19.14
N ILE A 245 -8.25 14.12 -20.17
CA ILE A 245 -8.76 12.77 -20.04
C ILE A 245 -7.64 11.83 -19.58
N PRO A 246 -7.92 10.77 -18.79
CA PRO A 246 -6.87 9.87 -18.28
C PRO A 246 -5.95 9.28 -19.35
N SER A 247 -6.51 8.90 -20.51
CA SER A 247 -5.79 8.31 -21.64
C SER A 247 -4.86 9.27 -22.39
N GLU A 248 -5.05 10.58 -22.23
CA GLU A 248 -4.11 11.59 -22.75
C GLU A 248 -3.03 11.93 -21.72
N CYS A 249 -3.44 12.18 -20.47
CA CYS A 249 -2.54 12.75 -19.48
C CYS A 249 -1.64 11.72 -18.79
N LEU A 250 -2.14 10.53 -18.46
CA LEU A 250 -1.35 9.52 -17.73
C LEU A 250 -0.16 9.01 -18.56
N PRO A 251 -0.29 8.68 -19.86
CA PRO A 251 0.87 8.32 -20.67
C PRO A 251 1.92 9.44 -20.73
N VAL A 252 1.49 10.70 -20.84
CA VAL A 252 2.42 11.84 -20.85
C VAL A 252 3.15 11.96 -19.52
N LEU A 253 2.42 11.91 -18.40
CA LEU A 253 2.94 12.06 -17.05
C LEU A 253 3.90 10.91 -16.69
N LEU A 254 3.54 9.68 -17.07
CA LEU A 254 4.23 8.46 -16.66
C LEU A 254 5.27 7.96 -17.68
N SER A 255 5.26 8.46 -18.91
CA SER A 255 6.24 8.09 -19.96
C SER A 255 7.71 8.15 -19.52
N PRO A 256 8.16 9.10 -18.67
CA PRO A 256 9.55 9.09 -18.20
C PRO A 256 9.91 7.80 -17.44
N PHE A 257 8.93 7.16 -16.81
CA PHE A 257 9.08 5.96 -15.99
C PHE A 257 8.74 4.67 -16.74
N ALA A 258 8.59 4.69 -18.07
CA ALA A 258 8.08 3.56 -18.86
C ALA A 258 8.77 2.21 -18.57
N GLY A 259 10.08 2.21 -18.27
CA GLY A 259 10.83 1.00 -17.93
C GLY A 259 10.51 0.39 -16.55
N TRP A 260 9.74 1.09 -15.71
CA TRP A 260 9.34 0.68 -14.36
C TRP A 260 7.83 0.47 -14.21
N LEU A 261 7.03 0.84 -15.21
CA LEU A 261 5.55 0.70 -15.15
C LEU A 261 5.08 -0.76 -15.21
N PRO A 262 5.67 -1.65 -16.06
CA PRO A 262 5.23 -3.03 -16.13
C PRO A 262 5.32 -3.74 -14.79
N GLY A 263 4.18 -4.20 -14.28
CA GLY A 263 4.08 -4.89 -12.98
C GLY A 263 4.07 -3.97 -11.75
N ALA A 264 4.02 -2.65 -11.93
CA ALA A 264 3.92 -1.72 -10.80
C ALA A 264 2.50 -1.71 -10.19
N MET A 265 2.42 -1.41 -8.89
CA MET A 265 1.17 -1.07 -8.21
C MET A 265 0.94 0.43 -8.29
N PHE A 266 -0.24 0.83 -8.74
CA PHE A 266 -0.60 2.24 -8.89
C PHE A 266 -1.78 2.63 -7.98
N PHE A 267 -1.61 3.68 -7.19
CA PHE A 267 -2.68 4.30 -6.40
C PHE A 267 -3.07 5.63 -7.05
N LEU A 268 -4.35 5.76 -7.43
CA LEU A 268 -4.92 6.98 -7.96
C LEU A 268 -5.75 7.67 -6.86
N PHE A 269 -5.16 8.67 -6.21
CA PHE A 269 -5.85 9.50 -5.22
C PHE A 269 -6.45 10.72 -5.93
N SER A 270 -7.62 10.52 -6.53
CA SER A 270 -8.45 11.59 -7.10
C SER A 270 -9.89 11.47 -6.61
N CYS A 271 -10.68 12.52 -6.85
CA CYS A 271 -12.11 12.48 -6.66
C CYS A 271 -12.75 11.37 -7.52
N GLY A 272 -13.91 10.90 -7.08
CA GLY A 272 -14.58 9.71 -7.60
C GLY A 272 -15.10 9.85 -9.03
N SER A 273 -15.27 11.09 -9.52
CA SER A 273 -15.78 11.34 -10.87
C SER A 273 -14.98 10.64 -11.98
N VAL A 274 -13.68 10.37 -11.76
CA VAL A 274 -12.85 9.63 -12.72
C VAL A 274 -13.27 8.15 -12.90
N VAL A 275 -13.86 7.54 -11.87
CA VAL A 275 -14.33 6.13 -11.89
C VAL A 275 -15.85 6.01 -11.91
N SER A 276 -16.57 7.04 -11.47
CA SER A 276 -18.03 7.04 -11.48
C SER A 276 -18.62 7.41 -12.84
N GLU A 277 -17.90 8.18 -13.67
CA GLU A 277 -18.31 8.45 -15.04
C GLU A 277 -17.85 7.32 -15.97
N GLN A 278 -18.81 6.69 -16.66
CA GLN A 278 -18.57 5.46 -17.41
C GLN A 278 -17.54 5.63 -18.55
N THR A 279 -17.59 6.75 -19.27
CA THR A 279 -16.64 7.02 -20.37
C THR A 279 -15.22 7.16 -19.83
N ARG A 280 -15.06 7.79 -18.66
CA ARG A 280 -13.76 8.01 -17.99
C ARG A 280 -13.23 6.74 -17.40
N LEU A 281 -14.11 5.90 -16.84
CA LEU A 281 -13.76 4.58 -16.38
C LEU A 281 -13.17 3.73 -17.52
N VAL A 282 -13.83 3.66 -18.67
CA VAL A 282 -13.32 2.92 -19.84
C VAL A 282 -11.96 3.48 -20.31
N ASN A 283 -11.83 4.81 -20.41
CA ASN A 283 -10.55 5.44 -20.75
C ASN A 283 -9.44 5.09 -19.75
N LEU A 284 -9.77 5.07 -18.45
CA LEU A 284 -8.83 4.70 -17.41
C LEU A 284 -8.44 3.22 -17.54
N GLU A 285 -9.39 2.31 -17.74
CA GLU A 285 -9.17 0.87 -17.93
C GLU A 285 -8.24 0.57 -19.12
N ASP A 286 -8.48 1.21 -20.26
CA ASP A 286 -7.62 1.10 -21.46
C ASP A 286 -6.19 1.58 -21.16
N THR A 287 -6.08 2.72 -20.46
CA THR A 287 -4.80 3.32 -20.09
C THR A 287 -4.02 2.43 -19.12
N ILE A 288 -4.69 1.83 -18.14
CA ILE A 288 -4.10 0.89 -17.19
C ILE A 288 -3.50 -0.31 -17.93
N THR A 289 -4.28 -0.87 -18.86
CA THR A 289 -3.88 -2.02 -19.66
C THR A 289 -2.69 -1.69 -20.55
N GLN A 290 -2.70 -0.51 -21.18
CA GLN A 290 -1.60 -0.02 -22.03
C GLN A 290 -0.30 0.16 -21.24
N LEU A 291 -0.37 0.82 -20.08
CA LEU A 291 0.81 1.11 -19.25
C LEU A 291 1.36 -0.13 -18.53
N GLY A 292 0.56 -1.20 -18.39
CA GLY A 292 1.02 -2.52 -17.93
C GLY A 292 1.17 -2.63 -16.42
N PHE A 293 0.40 -1.86 -15.65
CA PHE A 293 0.34 -2.02 -14.20
C PHE A 293 -0.12 -3.42 -13.81
N SER A 294 0.41 -3.98 -12.72
CA SER A 294 -0.13 -5.24 -12.17
C SER A 294 -1.47 -5.00 -11.48
N SER A 295 -1.58 -3.86 -10.80
CA SER A 295 -2.78 -3.50 -10.05
C SER A 295 -2.92 -2.00 -9.92
N VAL A 296 -4.15 -1.51 -10.03
CA VAL A 296 -4.51 -0.10 -9.79
C VAL A 296 -5.59 -0.01 -8.75
N ILE A 297 -5.44 0.91 -7.80
CA ILE A 297 -6.38 1.17 -6.73
C ILE A 297 -6.91 2.59 -6.92
N ALA A 298 -8.23 2.71 -7.04
CA ALA A 298 -8.94 3.98 -7.16
C ALA A 298 -10.13 4.04 -6.20
N PHE A 299 -10.70 5.23 -6.03
CA PHE A 299 -11.73 5.53 -5.06
C PHE A 299 -12.90 6.23 -5.74
N ASP A 300 -14.12 5.93 -5.33
CA ASP A 300 -15.36 6.50 -5.89
C ASP A 300 -15.91 7.70 -5.09
N ALA A 301 -15.24 8.12 -4.01
CA ALA A 301 -15.68 9.24 -3.20
C ALA A 301 -15.61 10.56 -3.98
N GLU A 302 -16.73 11.27 -4.08
CA GLU A 302 -16.84 12.58 -4.73
C GLU A 302 -15.78 13.56 -4.21
N ASP A 303 -15.62 13.64 -2.88
CA ASP A 303 -14.60 14.44 -2.21
C ASP A 303 -13.62 13.53 -1.46
N LEU A 304 -12.80 12.78 -2.21
CA LEU A 304 -11.79 11.93 -1.60
C LEU A 304 -10.84 12.77 -0.73
N GLN A 305 -10.74 12.40 0.54
CA GLN A 305 -9.72 12.91 1.45
C GLN A 305 -8.58 11.89 1.51
N PRO A 306 -7.43 12.10 0.85
CA PRO A 306 -6.39 11.07 0.73
C PRO A 306 -5.94 10.53 2.09
N VAL A 307 -5.88 11.39 3.12
CA VAL A 307 -5.50 11.00 4.49
C VAL A 307 -6.34 9.82 5.04
N LEU A 308 -7.61 9.69 4.67
CA LEU A 308 -8.48 8.59 5.12
C LEU A 308 -8.07 7.23 4.53
N THR A 309 -7.30 7.23 3.43
CA THR A 309 -6.81 6.01 2.78
C THR A 309 -5.47 5.52 3.36
N SER A 310 -4.89 6.24 4.32
CA SER A 310 -3.54 5.95 4.84
C SER A 310 -3.40 4.52 5.37
N ASN A 311 -4.34 4.07 6.22
CA ASN A 311 -4.31 2.72 6.78
C ASN A 311 -4.38 1.64 5.68
N LEU A 312 -5.24 1.86 4.68
CA LEU A 312 -5.39 0.94 3.54
C LEU A 312 -4.08 0.84 2.78
N VAL A 313 -3.51 1.99 2.39
CA VAL A 313 -2.29 2.06 1.59
C VAL A 313 -1.14 1.42 2.34
N THR A 314 -0.94 1.74 3.62
CA THR A 314 0.14 1.15 4.44
C THR A 314 -0.06 -0.35 4.63
N GLY A 315 -1.27 -0.78 4.98
CA GLY A 315 -1.59 -2.19 5.25
C GLY A 315 -1.52 -3.05 3.99
N LEU A 316 -1.93 -2.52 2.84
CA LEU A 316 -1.86 -3.20 1.56
C LEU A 316 -0.42 -3.32 1.07
N ILE A 317 0.34 -2.22 1.10
CA ILE A 317 1.75 -2.21 0.69
C ILE A 317 2.57 -3.16 1.55
N GLU A 318 2.39 -3.17 2.87
CA GLU A 318 3.11 -4.10 3.74
C GLU A 318 2.79 -5.56 3.38
N ARG A 319 1.50 -5.89 3.24
CA ARG A 319 1.09 -7.25 2.89
C ARG A 319 1.60 -7.71 1.53
N VAL A 320 1.55 -6.84 0.53
CA VAL A 320 1.97 -7.21 -0.83
C VAL A 320 3.49 -7.25 -0.94
N TYR A 321 4.16 -6.18 -0.56
CA TYR A 321 5.60 -6.01 -0.83
C TYR A 321 6.52 -6.52 0.26
N ILE A 322 6.05 -6.59 1.50
CA ILE A 322 6.84 -7.18 2.59
C ILE A 322 6.39 -8.62 2.79
N HIS A 323 5.09 -8.88 2.91
CA HIS A 323 4.61 -10.24 3.21
C HIS A 323 4.44 -11.14 1.98
N GLY A 324 4.49 -10.59 0.77
CA GLY A 324 4.42 -11.36 -0.48
C GLY A 324 3.03 -11.92 -0.79
N PHE A 325 1.97 -11.31 -0.26
CA PHE A 325 0.61 -11.69 -0.60
C PHE A 325 0.22 -11.13 -1.99
N PRO A 326 -0.53 -11.89 -2.81
CA PRO A 326 -1.15 -11.33 -4.00
C PRO A 326 -2.07 -10.16 -3.62
N THR A 327 -2.10 -9.09 -4.42
CA THR A 327 -2.90 -7.88 -4.15
C THR A 327 -4.37 -8.21 -3.89
N ARG A 328 -4.97 -9.09 -4.70
CA ARG A 328 -6.38 -9.52 -4.53
C ARG A 328 -6.65 -10.18 -3.17
N THR A 329 -5.67 -10.91 -2.62
CA THR A 329 -5.79 -11.57 -1.31
C THR A 329 -5.52 -10.60 -0.16
N ALA A 330 -4.58 -9.66 -0.34
CA ALA A 330 -4.22 -8.67 0.69
C ALA A 330 -5.29 -7.57 0.87
N MET A 331 -6.03 -7.26 -0.19
CA MET A 331 -6.97 -6.14 -0.21
C MET A 331 -8.10 -6.23 0.85
N PRO A 332 -8.84 -7.35 0.99
CA PRO A 332 -9.89 -7.44 2.00
C PRO A 332 -9.38 -7.28 3.44
N GLU A 333 -8.19 -7.80 3.73
CA GLU A 333 -7.57 -7.64 5.05
C GLU A 333 -7.17 -6.18 5.32
N ALA A 334 -6.55 -5.51 4.33
CA ALA A 334 -6.15 -4.12 4.46
C ALA A 334 -7.37 -3.17 4.58
N LEU A 335 -8.48 -3.50 3.92
CA LEU A 335 -9.76 -2.80 4.09
C LEU A 335 -10.38 -3.02 5.47
N GLY A 336 -10.28 -4.25 6.02
CA GLY A 336 -10.74 -4.55 7.37
C GLY A 336 -10.06 -3.71 8.46
N GLU A 337 -8.85 -3.21 8.20
CA GLU A 337 -8.11 -2.29 9.09
C GLU A 337 -8.42 -0.81 8.83
N SER A 338 -9.22 -0.52 7.80
CA SER A 338 -9.50 0.82 7.27
C SER A 338 -10.95 1.23 7.50
N ALA A 339 -11.48 1.01 8.70
CA ALA A 339 -12.87 1.33 9.09
C ALA A 339 -13.32 2.73 8.64
N ARG A 340 -12.45 3.75 8.77
CA ARG A 340 -12.76 5.13 8.39
C ARG A 340 -12.89 5.34 6.88
N LEU A 341 -12.26 4.53 6.05
CA LEU A 341 -12.48 4.61 4.61
C LEU A 341 -13.85 4.04 4.25
N GLY A 342 -14.29 3.04 5.01
CA GLY A 342 -15.42 2.22 4.63
C GLY A 342 -16.78 2.93 4.63
N GLY A 343 -16.90 3.97 5.45
CA GLY A 343 -18.07 4.84 5.46
C GLY A 343 -18.06 5.97 4.42
N HIS A 344 -16.97 6.17 3.69
CA HIS A 344 -16.76 7.36 2.86
C HIS A 344 -16.46 7.05 1.39
N SER A 345 -15.90 5.89 1.07
CA SER A 345 -15.60 5.49 -0.31
C SER A 345 -15.62 3.97 -0.47
N SER A 346 -16.14 3.51 -1.59
CA SER A 346 -15.81 2.21 -2.15
C SER A 346 -14.40 2.25 -2.76
N VAL A 347 -13.75 1.08 -2.79
CA VAL A 347 -12.43 0.92 -3.38
C VAL A 347 -12.54 0.05 -4.62
N LEU A 348 -12.11 0.59 -5.75
CA LEU A 348 -11.99 -0.14 -6.99
C LEU A 348 -10.57 -0.70 -7.08
N LEU A 349 -10.48 -2.02 -7.25
CA LEU A 349 -9.25 -2.73 -7.53
C LEU A 349 -9.28 -3.21 -8.99
N PHE A 350 -8.39 -2.66 -9.80
CA PHE A 350 -8.08 -3.18 -11.12
C PHE A 350 -6.86 -4.09 -11.02
N THR A 351 -6.88 -5.23 -11.68
CA THR A 351 -5.72 -6.12 -11.80
C THR A 351 -5.55 -6.57 -13.23
N VAL A 352 -4.32 -6.56 -13.72
CA VAL A 352 -3.98 -7.02 -15.07
C VAL A 352 -3.26 -8.34 -14.96
N ASP A 353 -3.88 -9.37 -15.51
CA ASP A 353 -3.30 -10.70 -15.62
C ASP A 353 -2.75 -10.90 -17.04
N LEU A 354 -1.61 -11.57 -17.17
CA LEU A 354 -1.07 -11.99 -18.46
C LEU A 354 -1.70 -13.35 -18.82
N THR A 355 -2.37 -13.39 -19.96
CA THR A 355 -2.96 -14.60 -20.54
C THR A 355 -2.27 -14.92 -21.87
N ASP A 356 -2.52 -16.11 -22.41
CA ASP A 356 -2.00 -16.49 -23.73
C ASP A 356 -2.51 -15.55 -24.84
N ASP A 357 -3.69 -14.95 -24.65
CA ASP A 357 -4.33 -14.01 -25.58
C ASP A 357 -3.95 -12.53 -25.33
N GLY A 358 -3.08 -12.24 -24.36
CA GLY A 358 -2.61 -10.89 -24.06
C GLY A 358 -2.80 -10.45 -22.61
N ARG A 359 -3.36 -9.26 -22.41
CA ARG A 359 -3.60 -8.68 -21.08
C ARG A 359 -5.09 -8.69 -20.77
N LEU A 360 -5.46 -9.33 -19.66
CA LEU A 360 -6.84 -9.32 -19.15
C LEU A 360 -6.94 -8.38 -17.96
N LEU A 361 -7.76 -7.34 -18.10
CA LEU A 361 -8.10 -6.46 -17.00
C LEU A 361 -9.31 -7.02 -16.24
N THR A 362 -9.18 -7.17 -14.91
CA THR A 362 -10.33 -7.41 -14.03
C THR A 362 -10.55 -6.18 -13.15
N SER A 363 -11.76 -5.62 -13.21
CA SER A 363 -12.22 -4.59 -12.27
C SER A 363 -13.04 -5.24 -11.16
N THR A 364 -12.68 -4.98 -9.90
CA THR A 364 -13.41 -5.47 -8.72
C THR A 364 -13.74 -4.29 -7.83
N ASN A 365 -15.03 -4.03 -7.64
CA ASN A 365 -15.48 -3.17 -6.54
C ASN A 365 -15.38 -4.00 -5.25
N VAL A 366 -14.49 -3.62 -4.35
CA VAL A 366 -14.25 -4.37 -3.11
C VAL A 366 -15.22 -3.86 -2.05
N PRO A 367 -16.23 -4.66 -1.66
CA PRO A 367 -17.26 -4.19 -0.74
C PRO A 367 -16.63 -3.89 0.62
N ASN A 368 -17.10 -2.80 1.24
CA ASN A 368 -16.73 -2.52 2.62
C ASN A 368 -17.33 -3.55 3.57
N VAL A 369 -16.46 -4.14 4.40
CA VAL A 369 -16.82 -5.20 5.35
C VAL A 369 -17.85 -4.73 6.39
N GLU A 370 -17.99 -3.42 6.60
CA GLU A 370 -18.89 -2.84 7.60
C GLU A 370 -20.40 -2.90 7.23
N SER A 371 -20.78 -3.30 6.01
CA SER A 371 -22.20 -3.43 5.66
C SER A 371 -22.82 -4.79 5.98
N CYS A 372 -22.08 -5.75 6.54
CA CYS A 372 -22.67 -6.98 7.10
C CYS A 372 -23.39 -6.67 8.42
N LYS A 373 -24.50 -5.95 8.34
CA LYS A 373 -25.48 -5.86 9.42
C LYS A 373 -26.01 -7.27 9.67
N CYS A 374 -25.80 -7.76 10.88
CA CYS A 374 -26.47 -8.92 11.45
C CYS A 374 -27.98 -8.62 11.61
N ASN A 375 -28.71 -8.39 10.52
CA ASN A 375 -30.16 -8.33 10.54
C ASN A 375 -30.67 -9.67 10.03
N GLY A 376 -31.19 -10.48 10.95
CA GLY A 376 -31.81 -11.77 10.67
C GLY A 376 -33.14 -11.63 9.95
N SER A 377 -33.11 -11.19 8.69
CA SER A 377 -34.24 -11.30 7.77
C SER A 377 -33.73 -11.88 6.46
N GLU A 378 -34.13 -13.11 6.18
CA GLU A 378 -33.92 -13.79 4.90
C GLU A 378 -34.57 -12.95 3.78
N SER A 379 -33.76 -12.46 2.84
CA SER A 379 -34.26 -11.97 1.55
C SER A 379 -33.41 -12.54 0.43
N GLU A 380 -34.09 -13.18 -0.53
CA GLU A 380 -33.53 -13.85 -1.70
C GLU A 380 -32.88 -12.89 -2.71
N SER A 381 -31.89 -13.46 -3.43
CA SER A 381 -31.31 -13.04 -4.72
C SER A 381 -30.24 -11.93 -4.68
N VAL A 382 -28.98 -12.31 -4.93
CA VAL A 382 -28.33 -12.32 -6.26
C VAL A 382 -27.23 -13.41 -6.22
N LYS A 383 -27.27 -14.38 -7.14
CA LYS A 383 -26.22 -15.40 -7.26
C LYS A 383 -25.01 -14.81 -7.98
N HIS A 384 -24.03 -14.32 -7.22
CA HIS A 384 -22.63 -14.35 -7.65
C HIS A 384 -21.91 -15.35 -6.75
N ASN A 385 -21.37 -16.41 -7.35
CA ASN A 385 -20.67 -17.47 -6.63
C ASN A 385 -19.33 -16.94 -6.10
N PHE A 386 -19.33 -16.40 -4.88
CA PHE A 386 -18.12 -16.25 -4.08
C PHE A 386 -18.22 -17.14 -2.84
N LEU A 387 -17.32 -18.12 -2.77
CA LEU A 387 -17.09 -18.91 -1.57
C LEU A 387 -16.28 -18.05 -0.59
N ILE A 388 -16.97 -17.37 0.34
CA ILE A 388 -16.35 -16.67 1.46
C ILE A 388 -16.04 -17.70 2.54
N ILE A 389 -14.76 -18.06 2.70
CA ILE A 389 -14.29 -18.88 3.83
C ILE A 389 -13.98 -17.93 4.99
N TYR A 390 -14.86 -17.88 5.98
CA TYR A 390 -14.61 -17.16 7.23
C TYR A 390 -13.54 -17.88 8.06
N TYR A 391 -12.41 -17.21 8.33
CA TYR A 391 -11.57 -17.53 9.47
C TYR A 391 -11.94 -16.59 10.61
N ALA A 392 -12.66 -17.09 11.61
CA ALA A 392 -12.93 -16.34 12.83
C ALA A 392 -11.72 -16.43 13.78
N PRO A 393 -11.02 -15.34 14.11
CA PRO A 393 -10.12 -15.34 15.25
C PRO A 393 -10.96 -15.35 16.54
N THR A 394 -10.67 -16.31 17.42
CA THR A 394 -11.22 -16.37 18.77
C THR A 394 -10.62 -15.23 19.58
N MET A 395 -11.38 -14.15 19.81
CA MET A 395 -11.01 -13.14 20.81
C MET A 395 -11.32 -13.69 22.20
N VAL A 396 -10.28 -13.92 22.99
CA VAL A 396 -10.39 -14.07 24.44
C VAL A 396 -10.54 -12.66 25.02
N VAL A 397 -11.69 -12.39 25.64
CA VAL A 397 -11.94 -11.19 26.43
C VAL A 397 -11.61 -11.52 27.88
N GLU A 398 -10.55 -10.94 28.43
CA GLU A 398 -10.40 -10.79 29.88
C GLU A 398 -9.99 -9.34 30.23
N SER A 399 -10.99 -8.64 30.79
CA SER A 399 -10.99 -7.60 31.83
C SER A 399 -9.89 -6.53 31.95
N LEU A 400 -10.33 -5.30 31.67
CA LEU A 400 -10.43 -4.16 32.62
C LEU A 400 -9.62 -4.23 33.93
N MET A 401 -8.64 -3.33 34.07
CA MET A 401 -8.34 -2.62 35.34
C MET A 401 -7.85 -1.18 35.07
N GLU A 402 -8.65 -0.24 35.57
CA GLU A 402 -8.33 1.06 36.19
C GLU A 402 -7.55 2.16 35.42
N LEU A 403 -8.32 3.13 34.91
CA LEU A 403 -7.90 4.49 34.57
C LEU A 403 -8.22 5.43 35.75
N THR A 404 -7.22 5.74 36.57
CA THR A 404 -7.37 6.73 37.66
C THR A 404 -6.25 7.77 37.72
N GLU A 405 -5.49 8.00 36.64
CA GLU A 405 -4.34 8.90 36.70
C GLU A 405 -4.09 9.77 35.45
N PHE A 406 -5.15 10.25 34.78
CA PHE A 406 -5.02 11.14 33.62
C PHE A 406 -5.64 12.54 33.78
N LYS A 407 -6.07 12.92 34.99
CA LYS A 407 -6.66 14.25 35.28
C LYS A 407 -5.66 15.31 35.75
N SER A 408 -4.37 15.00 35.85
CA SER A 408 -3.35 15.93 36.39
C SER A 408 -2.56 16.71 35.32
N ILE A 409 -2.55 16.24 34.06
CA ILE A 409 -1.58 16.75 33.06
C ILE A 409 -2.19 17.81 32.10
N VAL A 410 -3.51 18.00 32.10
CA VAL A 410 -4.18 18.89 31.11
C VAL A 410 -4.30 20.35 31.59
N ASN A 411 -3.96 20.68 32.84
CA ASN A 411 -4.23 22.01 33.40
C ASN A 411 -3.08 23.03 33.33
N ASN A 412 -1.95 22.76 32.67
CA ASN A 412 -0.78 23.66 32.73
C ASN A 412 -0.04 23.91 31.38
N LEU A 413 -0.76 24.00 30.26
CA LEU A 413 -0.16 24.50 29.01
C LEU A 413 -0.71 25.87 28.61
N PRO A 414 0.11 26.93 28.58
CA PRO A 414 -0.30 28.22 28.05
C PRO A 414 -0.37 28.15 26.52
N ILE A 415 -1.57 28.32 25.97
CA ILE A 415 -1.80 28.47 24.54
C ILE A 415 -1.60 29.95 24.19
N ILE A 416 -0.54 30.25 23.45
CA ILE A 416 -0.30 31.58 22.85
C ILE A 416 -0.88 31.54 21.43
N PHE A 417 -1.96 32.29 21.20
CA PHE A 417 -2.47 32.56 19.85
C PHE A 417 -1.83 33.85 19.32
N ASN A 418 -1.02 33.73 18.27
CA ASN A 418 -0.66 34.85 17.40
C ASN A 418 -1.54 34.79 16.14
N ALA A 419 -2.48 35.72 16.03
CA ALA A 419 -3.26 35.94 14.81
C ALA A 419 -2.53 36.94 13.89
N PRO A 420 -2.35 36.65 12.59
CA PRO A 420 -1.89 37.67 11.65
C PRO A 420 -3.08 38.47 11.12
N THR A 421 -3.05 39.78 11.35
CA THR A 421 -3.91 40.76 10.68
C THR A 421 -3.40 41.00 9.25
N ARG A 422 -4.28 40.87 8.26
CA ARG A 422 -4.10 41.50 6.94
C ARG A 422 -5.39 42.21 6.52
N PRO A 423 -5.28 43.39 5.89
CA PRO A 423 -6.43 44.18 5.50
C PRO A 423 -7.03 43.63 4.21
N VAL A 424 -8.37 43.65 4.12
CA VAL A 424 -9.12 43.40 2.89
C VAL A 424 -9.58 44.75 2.37
N ASP A 425 -9.01 45.19 1.26
CA ASP A 425 -9.52 46.33 0.49
C ASP A 425 -10.59 45.85 -0.50
N ASN A 426 -11.74 46.52 -0.44
CA ASN A 426 -12.68 46.81 -1.52
C ASN A 426 -13.30 45.64 -2.32
N LEU A 427 -14.47 45.18 -1.87
CA LEU A 427 -15.52 44.67 -2.75
C LEU A 427 -16.79 45.52 -2.59
N VAL A 428 -17.17 46.20 -3.67
CA VAL A 428 -18.44 46.90 -3.81
C VAL A 428 -19.51 45.86 -4.17
N VAL A 429 -20.48 45.65 -3.28
CA VAL A 429 -21.71 44.91 -3.58
C VAL A 429 -22.89 45.79 -3.22
N SER A 430 -23.64 46.21 -4.24
CA SER A 430 -24.90 46.93 -4.14
C SER A 430 -26.07 45.95 -3.97
N GLY A 431 -26.77 46.02 -2.83
CA GLY A 431 -28.02 45.30 -2.58
C GLY A 431 -28.78 45.89 -1.36
N PRO A 432 -30.12 45.91 -1.36
CA PRO A 432 -30.93 46.74 -0.44
C PRO A 432 -31.04 46.16 0.98
N PRO A 433 -31.39 47.00 1.98
CA PRO A 433 -31.08 46.73 3.38
C PRO A 433 -32.11 45.82 4.05
N PHE A 434 -31.62 44.83 4.79
CA PHE A 434 -32.38 44.18 5.85
C PHE A 434 -31.99 44.78 7.20
N GLN A 435 -32.99 45.30 7.90
CA GLN A 435 -32.88 45.83 9.26
C GLN A 435 -32.64 44.69 10.25
N TYR A 436 -31.63 44.82 11.09
CA TYR A 436 -31.56 44.13 12.37
C TYR A 436 -31.29 45.13 13.48
N THR A 437 -32.11 45.00 14.53
CA THR A 437 -32.16 45.81 15.74
C THR A 437 -30.90 45.64 16.59
N SER A 438 -30.37 46.78 17.04
CA SER A 438 -29.21 46.92 17.91
C SER A 438 -29.50 46.45 19.35
N LEU A 439 -28.59 45.67 19.93
CA LEU A 439 -28.47 45.50 21.38
C LEU A 439 -27.05 45.89 21.83
N GLY A 440 -26.98 47.03 22.53
CA GLY A 440 -26.10 47.29 23.67
C GLY A 440 -24.59 47.33 23.44
N GLU A 441 -24.06 48.49 23.06
CA GLU A 441 -22.66 48.85 23.29
C GLU A 441 -22.44 49.22 24.76
N SER A 442 -21.42 48.61 25.39
CA SER A 442 -20.88 49.06 26.67
C SER A 442 -19.54 49.78 26.42
N GLN A 443 -19.46 51.00 26.94
CA GLN A 443 -18.34 51.93 26.79
C GLN A 443 -17.18 51.52 27.70
N PHE A 444 -15.96 51.52 27.18
CA PHE A 444 -14.75 51.71 27.98
C PHE A 444 -13.85 52.74 27.30
N SER A 445 -13.71 53.89 27.97
CA SER A 445 -12.84 54.99 27.61
C SER A 445 -11.41 54.74 28.12
N ILE A 446 -10.40 55.02 27.30
CA ILE A 446 -8.99 55.13 27.73
C ILE A 446 -8.52 56.54 27.39
N PRO A 447 -7.84 57.25 28.31
CA PRO A 447 -7.55 58.68 28.17
C PRO A 447 -6.35 58.96 27.26
N ALA A 448 -6.43 60.13 26.61
CA ALA A 448 -5.34 60.75 25.88
C ALA A 448 -4.19 61.16 26.82
N SER A 449 -2.96 60.94 26.36
CA SER A 449 -1.81 61.68 26.87
C SER A 449 -1.09 62.33 25.67
N GLU A 450 -1.18 63.65 25.61
CA GLU A 450 -0.18 64.51 25.00
C GLU A 450 1.12 64.37 25.81
N THR A 451 2.26 64.28 25.13
CA THR A 451 3.33 65.26 25.34
C THR A 451 4.35 65.20 24.22
N ASP A 452 4.60 66.42 23.77
CA ASP A 452 5.55 66.89 22.79
C ASP A 452 7.00 66.87 23.34
N LEU A 453 7.96 66.97 22.42
CA LEU A 453 9.30 67.57 22.53
C LEU A 453 10.53 66.70 22.18
N ARG A 454 11.08 67.06 21.02
CA ARG A 454 12.49 67.29 20.64
C ARG A 454 13.62 66.68 21.50
N GLY A 455 14.55 66.04 20.78
CA GLY A 455 15.93 65.75 21.15
C GLY A 455 16.61 65.01 20.02
#